data_AF-R4YMZ1-F1
#
_entry.id   AF-R4YMZ1-F1
#
_cell.length_a   1.000
_cell.length_b   1.000
_cell.length_c   1.000
_cell.angle_alpha   90.00
_cell.angle_beta   90.00
_cell.angle_gamma   90.00
#
_symmetry.space_group_name_H-M   'P 1'
#
loop_
_entity.id
_entity.type
_entity.pdbx_description
1 polymer ?
#
loop_
_entity_poly.entity_id
_entity_poly.type
_entity_poly.pdbx_seq_one_letter_code
_entity_poly.pdbx_strand_id
1 'polypeptide(L)'
;MFDNVVQWLVYAVSALACFWAWDKMFFWLVQKDMKSIVRILGAVLLFTPAPLTVEASNYAPAFLVIIFRTFLENNAPILDAVICMLVGLFAGLILMSLLSLFNFLRTKFSQQN
;
A
#
# COMPACT_ATOMS: atom_id res chain seq x y z
N MET A 1 7.48 9.72 -25.93
CA MET A 1 6.57 9.36 -24.81
C MET A 1 6.96 7.96 -24.37
N PHE A 2 7.25 7.74 -23.10
CA PHE A 2 7.48 6.37 -22.60
C PHE A 2 6.17 5.59 -22.63
N ASP A 3 6.24 4.31 -22.95
CA ASP A 3 5.07 3.42 -22.89
C ASP A 3 4.55 3.36 -21.44
N ASN A 4 3.22 3.40 -21.27
CA ASN A 4 2.55 3.32 -19.98
C ASN A 4 3.01 2.08 -19.20
N VAL A 5 3.18 0.95 -19.89
CA VAL A 5 3.66 -0.29 -19.29
C VAL A 5 5.06 -0.15 -18.72
N VAL A 6 5.95 0.54 -19.44
CA VAL A 6 7.34 0.76 -19.01
C VAL A 6 7.38 1.68 -17.79
N GLN A 7 6.54 2.71 -17.74
CA GLN A 7 6.45 3.61 -16.58
C GLN A 7 6.01 2.86 -15.31
N TRP A 8 4.98 2.01 -15.42
CA TRP A 8 4.52 1.19 -14.31
C TRP A 8 5.53 0.15 -13.89
N LEU A 9 6.28 -0.44 -14.82
CA LEU A 9 7.31 -1.42 -14.51
C LEU A 9 8.48 -0.77 -13.76
N VAL A 10 8.98 0.36 -14.25
CA VAL A 10 10.03 1.14 -13.57
C VAL A 10 9.55 1.56 -12.18
N TYR A 11 8.32 2.07 -12.09
CA TYR A 11 7.72 2.44 -10.80
C TYR A 11 7.61 1.24 -9.85
N ALA A 12 7.15 0.08 -10.32
CA ALA A 12 7.01 -1.11 -9.50
C ALA A 12 8.37 -1.59 -8.96
N VAL A 13 9.42 -1.54 -9.78
CA VAL A 13 10.79 -1.88 -9.35
C VAL A 13 11.28 -0.89 -8.29
N SER A 14 11.08 0.41 -8.50
CA SER A 14 11.43 1.43 -7.50
C SER A 14 10.63 1.30 -6.21
N ALA A 15 9.32 1.02 -6.31
CA ALA A 15 8.43 0.80 -5.18
C ALA A 15 8.82 -0.45 -4.39
N LEU A 16 9.24 -1.54 -5.07
CA LEU A 16 9.76 -2.74 -4.41
C LEU A 16 11.06 -2.45 -3.64
N ALA A 17 11.99 -1.70 -4.24
CA ALA A 17 13.21 -1.28 -3.56
C ALA A 17 12.90 -0.40 -2.33
N CYS A 18 11.96 0.54 -2.47
CA CYS A 18 11.51 1.39 -1.38
C CYS A 18 10.82 0.58 -0.28
N PHE A 19 9.97 -0.39 -0.64
CA PHE A 19 9.31 -1.29 0.30
C PHE A 19 10.30 -2.18 1.06
N TRP A 20 11.37 -2.62 0.40
CA TRP A 20 12.46 -3.35 1.05
C TRP A 20 13.21 -2.45 2.05
N ALA A 21 13.51 -1.22 1.66
CA ALA A 21 14.10 -0.23 2.57
C ALA A 21 13.15 0.11 3.74
N TRP A 22 11.84 0.16 3.49
CA TRP A 22 10.80 0.39 4.50
C TRP A 22 10.83 -0.69 5.58
N ASP A 23 10.87 -1.97 5.21
CA ASP A 23 10.96 -3.07 6.21
C ASP A 23 12.24 -2.98 7.07
N LYS A 24 13.34 -2.48 6.49
CA LYS A 24 14.60 -2.25 7.21
C LYS A 24 14.55 -1.02 8.11
N MET A 25 13.83 0.03 7.75
CA MET A 25 13.74 1.27 8.53
C MET A 25 13.10 1.05 9.92
N PHE A 26 12.16 0.10 10.01
CA PHE A 26 11.46 -0.21 11.28
C PHE A 26 12.07 -1.40 12.02
N PHE A 27 13.38 -1.62 11.92
CA PHE A 27 14.06 -2.71 12.63
C PHE A 27 13.98 -2.60 14.16
N TRP A 28 13.78 -1.40 14.70
CA TRP A 28 13.66 -1.14 16.15
C TRP A 28 12.31 -1.56 16.74
N LEU A 29 11.30 -1.85 15.91
CA LEU A 29 10.02 -2.37 16.38
C LEU A 29 10.15 -3.84 16.80
N VAL A 30 10.18 -4.07 18.11
CA VAL A 30 10.27 -5.41 18.73
C VAL A 30 8.92 -6.16 18.62
N GLN A 31 7.79 -5.45 18.62
CA GLN A 31 6.47 -6.06 18.56
C GLN A 31 6.11 -6.51 17.14
N LYS A 32 5.86 -7.81 16.98
CA LYS A 32 5.50 -8.46 15.70
C LYS A 32 4.26 -7.84 15.05
N ASP A 33 3.23 -7.53 15.84
CA ASP A 33 1.96 -7.03 15.32
C ASP A 33 2.08 -5.59 14.82
N MET A 34 2.75 -4.71 15.59
CA MET A 34 3.03 -3.35 15.12
C MET A 34 3.92 -3.37 13.86
N LYS A 35 4.92 -4.25 13.79
CA LYS A 35 5.78 -4.35 12.61
C LYS A 35 4.97 -4.70 11.36
N SER A 36 4.00 -5.58 11.51
CA SER A 36 3.12 -5.96 10.40
C SER A 36 2.19 -4.82 9.96
N ILE A 37 1.63 -4.06 10.91
CA ILE A 37 0.81 -2.87 10.58
C ILE A 37 1.64 -1.84 9.81
N VAL A 38 2.85 -1.54 10.26
CA VAL A 38 3.74 -0.59 9.59
C VAL A 38 4.13 -1.07 8.19
N ARG A 39 4.32 -2.39 8.02
CA ARG A 39 4.58 -2.98 6.71
C ARG A 39 3.37 -2.85 5.77
N ILE A 40 2.15 -3.06 6.26
CA ILE A 40 0.94 -2.84 5.48
C ILE A 40 0.83 -1.36 5.08
N LEU A 41 1.13 -0.44 6.00
CA LEU A 41 1.10 0.99 5.71
C LEU A 41 2.06 1.35 4.58
N GLY A 42 3.30 0.83 4.61
CA GLY A 42 4.26 1.02 3.51
C GLY A 42 3.79 0.43 2.19
N ALA A 43 3.17 -0.77 2.21
CA ALA A 43 2.63 -1.39 1.01
C ALA A 43 1.48 -0.56 0.41
N VAL A 44 0.54 -0.12 1.24
CA VAL A 44 -0.61 0.69 0.81
C VAL A 44 -0.14 2.04 0.28
N LEU A 45 0.82 2.68 0.94
CA LEU A 45 1.37 3.95 0.51
C LEU A 45 1.99 3.86 -0.90
N LEU A 46 2.76 2.81 -1.16
CA LEU A 46 3.52 2.64 -2.41
C LEU A 46 2.71 2.00 -3.55
N PHE A 47 1.77 1.10 -3.24
CA PHE A 47 1.13 0.27 -4.27
C PHE A 47 -0.34 0.59 -4.52
N THR A 48 -0.94 1.55 -3.83
CA THR A 48 -2.33 1.94 -4.09
C THR A 48 -2.41 2.88 -5.30
N PRO A 49 -3.03 2.48 -6.42
CA PRO A 49 -3.31 3.40 -7.52
C PRO A 49 -4.55 4.26 -7.18
N ALA A 50 -4.51 5.52 -7.57
CA ALA A 50 -5.63 6.44 -7.56
C ALA A 50 -5.78 7.11 -8.93
N PRO A 51 -7.01 7.42 -9.36
CA PRO A 51 -7.25 8.12 -10.62
C PRO A 51 -6.78 9.58 -10.54
N LEU A 52 -6.23 10.10 -11.64
CA LEU A 52 -5.76 11.49 -11.72
C LEU A 52 -6.90 12.50 -11.85
N THR A 53 -8.05 12.11 -12.39
CA THR A 53 -9.33 12.86 -12.33
C THR A 53 -10.47 11.84 -12.39
N VAL A 54 -11.69 12.23 -12.02
CA VAL A 54 -12.86 11.33 -12.00
C VAL A 54 -13.18 10.75 -13.38
N GLU A 55 -12.79 11.44 -14.46
CA GLU A 55 -13.05 11.04 -15.85
C GLU A 55 -11.81 10.49 -16.57
N ALA A 56 -10.63 10.52 -15.95
CA ALA A 56 -9.40 10.09 -16.59
C ALA A 56 -9.21 8.57 -16.50
N SER A 57 -8.79 7.97 -17.61
CA SER A 57 -8.25 6.60 -17.66
C SER A 57 -6.82 6.48 -17.14
N ASN A 58 -6.23 7.58 -16.69
CA ASN A 58 -4.86 7.64 -16.20
C ASN A 58 -4.82 7.51 -14.68
N TYR A 59 -4.01 6.57 -14.21
CA TYR A 59 -3.80 6.27 -12.81
C TYR A 59 -2.39 6.67 -12.39
N ALA A 60 -2.26 7.09 -11.13
CA ALA A 60 -0.99 7.32 -10.48
C ALA A 60 -1.03 6.77 -9.06
N PRO A 61 0.12 6.50 -8.43
CA PRO A 61 0.18 6.14 -7.02
C PRO A 61 -0.52 7.19 -6.15
N ALA A 62 -1.41 6.76 -5.26
CA ALA A 62 -2.29 7.63 -4.49
C ALA A 62 -1.50 8.68 -3.67
N PHE A 63 -0.33 8.32 -3.14
CA PHE A 63 0.48 9.25 -2.35
C PHE A 63 1.04 10.39 -3.20
N LEU A 64 1.41 10.12 -4.46
CA LEU A 64 1.84 11.15 -5.41
C LEU A 64 0.66 12.04 -5.78
N VAL A 65 -0.52 11.46 -6.03
CA VAL A 65 -1.73 12.26 -6.30
C VAL A 65 -2.01 13.22 -5.16
N ILE A 66 -1.95 12.75 -3.91
CA ILE A 66 -2.14 13.58 -2.71
C ILE A 66 -1.10 14.70 -2.65
N ILE A 67 0.19 14.39 -2.76
CA ILE A 67 1.26 15.40 -2.66
C ILE A 67 1.12 16.44 -3.77
N PHE A 68 1.02 16.01 -5.03
CA PHE A 68 0.99 16.94 -6.16
C PHE A 68 -0.26 17.82 -6.14
N ARG A 69 -1.44 17.26 -5.85
CA ARG A 69 -2.66 18.07 -5.73
C ARG A 69 -2.60 19.05 -4.55
N THR A 70 -2.04 18.64 -3.42
CA THR A 70 -1.92 19.52 -2.24
C THR A 70 -0.97 20.69 -2.48
N PHE A 71 0.15 20.45 -3.16
CA PHE A 71 1.22 21.45 -3.31
C PHE A 71 1.13 22.27 -4.61
N LEU A 72 0.60 21.72 -5.70
CA LEU A 72 0.61 22.38 -7.02
C LEU A 72 -0.77 22.86 -7.49
N GLU A 73 -1.86 22.28 -7.00
CA GLU A 73 -3.22 22.62 -7.47
C GLU A 73 -4.02 23.36 -6.39
N ASN A 74 -4.65 24.47 -6.77
CA ASN A 74 -5.53 25.21 -5.87
C ASN A 74 -6.96 24.63 -5.98
N ASN A 75 -7.53 24.16 -4.85
CA ASN A 75 -8.88 23.58 -4.74
C ASN A 75 -9.12 22.21 -5.43
N ALA A 76 -8.07 21.42 -5.66
CA ALA A 76 -8.25 20.06 -6.16
C ALA A 76 -8.76 19.11 -5.06
N PRO A 77 -9.77 18.26 -5.34
CA PRO A 77 -10.22 17.26 -4.39
C PRO A 77 -9.12 16.21 -4.21
N ILE A 78 -8.71 15.96 -2.97
CA ILE A 78 -7.71 14.93 -2.60
C ILE A 78 -8.38 13.71 -1.96
N LEU A 79 -9.66 13.85 -1.60
CA LEU A 79 -10.42 12.90 -0.80
C LEU A 79 -10.65 11.57 -1.52
N ASP A 80 -10.72 11.58 -2.86
CA ASP A 80 -10.74 10.38 -3.70
C ASP A 80 -9.48 9.53 -3.53
N ALA A 81 -8.29 10.13 -3.63
CA ALA A 81 -7.03 9.44 -3.45
C ALA A 81 -6.83 8.93 -2.01
N VAL A 82 -7.29 9.71 -1.03
CA VAL A 82 -7.30 9.31 0.38
C VAL A 82 -8.23 8.11 0.61
N ILE A 83 -9.43 8.11 0.02
CA ILE A 83 -10.35 6.97 0.08
C ILE A 83 -9.70 5.73 -0.54
N CYS A 84 -9.05 5.85 -1.71
CA CYS A 84 -8.34 4.72 -2.30
C CYS A 84 -7.30 4.12 -1.34
N MET A 85 -6.53 4.94 -0.64
CA MET A 85 -5.59 4.47 0.39
C MET A 85 -6.30 3.79 1.56
N LEU A 86 -7.39 4.37 2.06
CA LEU A 86 -8.19 3.79 3.14
C LEU A 86 -8.71 2.40 2.74
N VAL A 87 -9.25 2.25 1.53
CA VAL A 87 -9.71 0.95 1.01
C VAL A 87 -8.54 -0.03 0.93
N GLY A 88 -7.38 0.41 0.43
CA GLY A 88 -6.17 -0.42 0.40
C GLY A 88 -5.73 -0.88 1.79
N LEU A 89 -5.80 0.01 2.79
CA LEU A 89 -5.49 -0.29 4.18
C LEU A 89 -6.47 -1.31 4.78
N PHE A 90 -7.77 -1.12 4.58
CA PHE A 90 -8.78 -2.07 5.02
C PHE A 90 -8.57 -3.45 4.39
N ALA A 91 -8.31 -3.51 3.09
CA ALA A 91 -8.01 -4.77 2.40
C ALA A 91 -6.76 -5.45 2.99
N GLY A 92 -5.70 -4.68 3.26
CA GLY A 92 -4.47 -5.18 3.89
C GLY A 92 -4.70 -5.74 5.30
N LEU A 93 -5.50 -5.07 6.11
CA LEU A 93 -5.86 -5.52 7.47
C LEU A 93 -6.74 -6.77 7.44
N ILE A 94 -7.72 -6.84 6.54
CA ILE A 94 -8.57 -8.02 6.36
C ILE A 94 -7.72 -9.22 5.95
N LEU A 95 -6.81 -9.05 4.98
CA LEU A 95 -5.91 -10.10 4.54
C LEU A 95 -5.02 -10.61 5.69
N MET A 96 -4.47 -9.68 6.48
CA MET A 96 -3.63 -10.05 7.64
C MET A 96 -4.43 -10.81 8.70
N SER A 97 -5.65 -10.38 8.99
CA SER A 97 -6.56 -11.07 9.91
C SER A 97 -6.85 -12.50 9.43
N LEU A 98 -7.10 -12.66 8.14
CA LEU A 98 -7.39 -13.96 7.53
C LEU A 98 -6.17 -14.88 7.54
N LEU A 99 -4.98 -14.36 7.27
CA LEU A 99 -3.71 -15.11 7.39
C LEU A 99 -3.40 -15.50 8.84
N SER A 100 -3.68 -14.62 9.80
CA SER A 100 -3.53 -14.92 11.24
C SER A 100 -4.48 -16.05 11.66
N LEU A 101 -5.75 -15.98 11.27
CA LEU A 101 -6.74 -17.02 11.52
C LEU A 101 -6.33 -18.35 10.89
N PHE A 102 -5.86 -18.33 9.64
CA PHE A 102 -5.39 -19.54 8.95
C PHE A 102 -4.20 -20.18 9.67
N ASN A 103 -3.23 -19.37 10.10
CA ASN A 103 -2.08 -19.85 10.86
C ASN A 103 -2.51 -20.44 12.21
N PHE A 104 -3.46 -19.81 12.91
CA PHE A 104 -4.01 -20.32 14.17
C PHE A 104 -4.74 -21.66 14.00
N LEU A 105 -5.55 -21.80 12.94
CA LEU A 105 -6.21 -23.07 12.63
C LEU A 105 -5.18 -24.15 12.31
N ARG A 106 -4.18 -23.82 11.48
CA ARG A 106 -3.11 -24.75 11.12
C ARG A 106 -2.34 -25.25 12.34
N THR A 107 -1.95 -24.38 13.27
CA THR A 107 -1.24 -24.79 14.48
C THR A 107 -2.12 -25.65 15.39
N LYS A 108 -3.40 -25.30 15.53
CA LYS A 108 -4.37 -26.08 16.32
C LYS A 108 -4.52 -27.51 15.78
N PHE A 109 -4.67 -27.68 14.46
CA PHE A 109 -4.79 -29.01 13.85
C PHE A 109 -3.46 -29.79 13.86
N SER A 110 -2.32 -29.11 13.79
CA SER A 110 -1.00 -29.75 13.82
C SER A 110 -0.60 -30.30 15.20
N GLN A 111 -1.22 -29.85 16.30
CA GLN A 111 -0.95 -30.37 17.64
C GLN A 111 -1.83 -31.57 18.04
N GLN A 112 -2.78 -31.97 17.19
CA GLN A 112 -3.67 -33.12 17.44
C GLN A 112 -3.22 -34.41 16.72
N ASN A 113 -2.14 -34.37 15.93
CA ASN A 113 -1.47 -35.53 15.33
C ASN A 113 -0.13 -35.77 16.03
#